data_AF-A0A553YWF8-F1
#
_entry.id   AF-A0A553YWF8-F1
#
_cell.length_a   1.000
_cell.length_b   1.000
_cell.length_c   1.000
_cell.angle_alpha   90.00
_cell.angle_beta   90.00
_cell.angle_gamma   90.00
#
_symmetry.space_group_name_H-M   'P 1'
#
loop_
_entity.id
_entity.type
_entity.pdbx_description
1 polymer ?
#
loop_
_entity_poly.entity_id
_entity_poly.type
_entity_poly.pdbx_seq_one_letter_code
_entity_poly.pdbx_strand_id
1 'polypeptide(L)'
;MQSRTRRLLTVAAQLGAGGLVAASITSDLAPYQVPGSTTVQCALAVGACAFIGVGQAVDLLTGTIHHCQDCSMTVRLRGMGAADARRWQEALADHPQHRLPH
;
A
#
# COMPACT_ATOMS: atom_id res chain seq x y z
N MET A 1 -0.07 19.37 3.47
CA MET A 1 0.47 18.85 4.75
C MET A 1 0.12 17.38 5.03
N GLN A 2 -1.03 16.86 4.57
CA GLN A 2 -1.50 15.48 4.81
C GLN A 2 -0.55 14.37 4.28
N SER A 3 0.25 14.66 3.24
CA SER A 3 1.23 13.72 2.67
C SER A 3 2.44 13.45 3.58
N ARG A 4 2.92 14.45 4.33
CA ARG A 4 4.07 14.28 5.25
C ARG A 4 3.71 13.39 6.45
N THR A 5 2.55 13.62 7.05
CA THR A 5 2.09 12.85 8.21
C THR A 5 1.85 11.38 7.85
N ARG A 6 1.22 11.09 6.70
CA ARG A 6 1.07 9.73 6.19
C ARG A 6 2.42 9.06 5.95
N ARG A 7 3.38 9.78 5.35
CA ARG A 7 4.71 9.27 5.07
C ARG A 7 5.50 8.94 6.34
N LEU A 8 5.39 9.78 7.37
CA LEU A 8 6.00 9.53 8.67
C LEU A 8 5.38 8.33 9.38
N LEU A 9 4.05 8.18 9.35
CA LEU A 9 3.37 7.02 9.91
C LEU A 9 3.76 5.71 9.21
N THR A 10 3.90 5.72 7.88
CA THR A 10 4.37 4.53 7.14
C THR A 10 5.80 4.17 7.48
N VAL A 11 6.69 5.16 7.63
CA VAL A 11 8.09 4.92 8.02
C VAL A 11 8.17 4.41 9.45
N ALA A 12 7.39 4.97 10.39
CA ALA A 12 7.33 4.51 11.77
C ALA A 12 6.80 3.07 11.86
N ALA A 13 5.77 2.73 11.10
CA ALA A 13 5.24 1.37 11.03
C ALA A 13 6.28 0.36 10.48
N GLN A 14 7.02 0.76 9.44
CA GLN A 14 8.09 -0.08 8.86
C GLN A 14 9.24 -0.32 9.83
N LEU A 15 9.68 0.74 10.53
CA LEU A 15 10.73 0.63 11.55
C LEU A 15 10.27 -0.22 12.74
N GLY A 16 9.03 -0.06 13.19
CA GLY A 16 8.46 -0.85 14.28
C GLY A 16 8.36 -2.34 13.93
N ALA A 17 7.84 -2.65 12.73
CA ALA A 17 7.72 -4.03 12.26
C ALA A 17 9.10 -4.68 12.07
N GLY A 18 10.05 -3.96 11.44
CA GLY A 18 11.42 -4.44 11.28
C GLY A 18 12.14 -4.66 12.61
N GLY A 19 11.96 -3.75 13.58
CA GLY A 19 12.54 -3.86 14.91
C GLY A 19 11.99 -5.04 15.72
N LEU A 20 10.67 -5.28 15.67
CA LEU A 20 10.03 -6.42 16.33
C LEU A 20 10.51 -7.76 15.76
N VAL A 21 10.58 -7.87 14.42
CA VAL A 21 11.04 -9.09 13.77
C VAL A 21 12.53 -9.32 14.01
N ALA A 22 13.35 -8.26 13.98
CA ALA A 22 14.76 -8.36 14.35
C ALA A 22 14.93 -8.80 15.81
N ALA A 23 14.15 -8.25 16.73
CA ALA A 23 14.18 -8.64 18.14
C ALA A 23 13.77 -10.10 18.35
N SER A 24 12.70 -10.56 17.69
CA SER A 24 12.23 -11.95 17.80
C SER A 24 13.22 -12.94 17.19
N ILE A 25 13.80 -12.61 16.04
CA ILE A 25 14.86 -13.42 15.41
C ILE A 25 16.08 -13.43 16.32
N THR A 26 16.49 -12.30 16.90
CA THR A 26 17.65 -12.25 17.79
C THR A 26 17.42 -13.06 19.08
N SER A 27 16.20 -13.05 19.64
CA SER A 27 15.87 -13.90 20.79
C SER A 27 15.89 -15.39 20.45
N ASP A 28 15.41 -15.77 19.25
CA ASP A 28 15.43 -17.17 18.79
C ASP A 28 16.83 -17.62 18.34
N LEU A 29 17.68 -16.70 17.88
CA LEU A 29 19.06 -16.97 17.44
C LEU A 29 20.10 -16.84 18.55
N ALA A 30 19.74 -16.28 19.71
CA ALA A 30 20.61 -16.19 20.88
C ALA A 30 21.31 -17.53 21.24
N PRO A 31 20.64 -18.71 21.15
CA PRO A 31 21.32 -19.98 21.38
C PRO A 31 22.18 -20.49 20.20
N TYR A 32 22.05 -19.94 18.99
CA TYR A 32 22.64 -20.50 17.77
C TYR A 32 23.94 -19.83 17.28
N GLN A 33 24.48 -18.83 18.00
CA GLN A 33 25.75 -18.14 17.66
C GLN A 33 25.90 -17.80 16.16
N VAL A 34 24.83 -17.28 15.57
CA VAL A 34 24.77 -17.08 14.12
C VAL A 34 25.60 -15.84 13.73
N PRO A 35 26.39 -15.88 12.64
CA PRO A 35 27.22 -14.75 12.22
C PRO A 35 26.38 -13.49 11.97
N GLY A 36 26.74 -12.38 12.62
CA GLY A 36 25.97 -11.13 12.59
C GLY A 36 25.70 -10.55 11.18
N SER A 37 26.55 -10.88 10.21
CA SER A 37 26.35 -10.51 8.80
C SER A 37 25.08 -11.12 8.20
N THR A 38 24.74 -12.35 8.57
CA THR A 38 23.52 -13.03 8.10
C THR A 38 22.26 -12.41 8.70
N THR A 39 22.34 -11.97 9.96
CA THR A 39 21.25 -11.28 10.66
C THR A 39 20.95 -9.93 10.01
N VAL A 40 21.98 -9.18 9.61
CA VAL A 40 21.83 -7.90 8.90
C VAL A 40 21.21 -8.09 7.52
N GLN A 41 21.67 -9.09 6.76
CA GLN A 41 21.08 -9.41 5.44
C GLN A 41 19.61 -9.83 5.57
N CYS A 42 19.28 -10.64 6.58
CA CYS A 42 17.92 -11.07 6.86
C CYS A 42 17.02 -9.88 7.25
N ALA A 43 17.50 -9.00 8.13
CA ALA A 43 16.79 -7.79 8.53
C ALA A 43 16.55 -6.84 7.33
N LEU A 44 17.53 -6.68 6.45
CA LEU A 44 17.38 -5.89 5.22
C LEU A 44 16.37 -6.51 4.25
N ALA A 45 16.43 -7.84 4.06
CA ALA A 45 15.49 -8.55 3.20
C ALA A 45 14.04 -8.45 3.72
N VAL A 46 13.83 -8.71 5.01
CA VAL A 46 12.53 -8.58 5.68
C VAL A 46 12.06 -7.13 5.64
N GLY A 47 12.94 -6.16 5.89
CA GLY A 47 12.64 -4.73 5.80
C GLY A 47 12.19 -4.32 4.39
N ALA A 48 12.86 -4.82 3.35
CA ALA A 48 12.48 -4.57 1.96
C ALA A 48 11.11 -5.20 1.62
N CYS A 49 10.87 -6.45 2.03
CA CYS A 49 9.57 -7.10 1.85
C CYS A 49 8.45 -6.36 2.59
N ALA A 50 8.69 -5.94 3.83
CA ALA A 50 7.73 -5.15 4.60
C ALA A 50 7.47 -3.79 3.95
N PHE A 51 8.50 -3.14 3.41
CA PHE A 51 8.36 -1.88 2.68
C PHE A 51 7.44 -2.01 1.47
N ILE A 52 7.69 -3.02 0.63
CA ILE A 52 6.87 -3.32 -0.55
C ILE A 52 5.44 -3.70 -0.13
N GLY A 53 5.31 -4.58 0.87
CA GLY A 53 4.02 -5.04 1.37
C GLY A 53 3.15 -3.92 1.94
N VAL A 54 3.73 -3.00 2.71
CA VAL A 54 3.01 -1.82 3.22
C VAL A 54 2.59 -0.89 2.08
N GLY A 55 3.45 -0.67 1.09
CA GLY A 55 3.10 0.12 -0.10
C GLY A 55 1.89 -0.46 -0.83
N GLN A 56 1.92 -1.78 -1.08
CA GLN A 56 0.79 -2.49 -1.70
C GLN A 56 -0.46 -2.47 -0.82
N ALA A 57 -0.33 -2.63 0.50
CA ALA A 57 -1.47 -2.58 1.42
C ALA A 57 -2.12 -1.19 1.42
N VAL A 58 -1.32 -0.13 1.45
CA VAL A 58 -1.81 1.25 1.34
C VAL A 58 -2.50 1.48 -0.01
N ASP A 59 -1.93 0.99 -1.12
CA ASP A 59 -2.55 1.09 -2.44
C ASP A 59 -3.87 0.33 -2.54
N LEU A 60 -3.96 -0.84 -1.89
CA LEU A 60 -5.19 -1.62 -1.83
C LEU A 60 -6.26 -0.90 -1.00
N LEU A 61 -5.88 -0.33 0.14
CA LEU A 61 -6.78 0.35 1.09
C LEU A 61 -7.21 1.74 0.61
N THR A 62 -6.38 2.42 -0.17
CA THR A 62 -6.68 3.76 -0.70
C THR A 62 -7.28 3.74 -2.11
N GLY A 63 -7.40 2.55 -2.72
CA GLY A 63 -8.07 2.42 -4.01
C GLY A 63 -9.56 2.69 -3.90
N THR A 64 -10.06 3.70 -4.60
CA THR A 64 -11.50 3.97 -4.69
C THR A 64 -12.07 3.22 -5.89
N ILE A 65 -13.16 2.50 -5.66
CA ILE A 65 -13.92 1.85 -6.72
C ILE A 65 -15.10 2.76 -7.04
N HIS A 66 -15.16 3.24 -8.27
CA HIS A 66 -16.29 4.00 -8.79
C HIS A 66 -17.11 3.10 -9.70
N HIS A 67 -18.39 2.99 -9.38
CA HIS A 67 -19.39 2.30 -10.17
C HIS A 67 -20.25 3.34 -10.88
N CYS A 68 -20.59 3.08 -12.13
CA CYS A 68 -21.67 3.82 -12.77
C CYS A 68 -23.02 3.40 -12.17
N GLN A 69 -23.96 4.33 -12.02
CA GLN A 69 -25.30 4.00 -11.52
C GLN A 69 -26.21 3.39 -12.60
N ASP A 70 -25.93 3.67 -13.87
CA ASP A 70 -26.82 3.31 -14.99
C ASP A 70 -26.32 2.08 -15.79
N CYS A 71 -25.09 1.62 -15.56
CA CYS A 71 -24.55 0.44 -16.25
C CYS A 71 -23.54 -0.34 -15.39
N SER A 72 -23.14 -1.53 -15.86
CA SER A 72 -22.22 -2.43 -15.13
C SER A 72 -20.74 -2.03 -15.18
N MET A 73 -20.41 -0.86 -15.74
CA MET A 73 -19.01 -0.41 -15.81
C MET A 73 -18.49 -0.03 -14.43
N THR A 74 -17.36 -0.63 -14.06
CA THR A 74 -16.68 -0.39 -12.79
C THR A 74 -15.24 -0.01 -13.06
N VAL A 75 -14.78 1.10 -12.46
CA VAL A 75 -13.39 1.56 -12.58
C VAL A 75 -12.76 1.66 -11.20
N ARG A 76 -11.60 1.02 -11.05
CA ARG A 76 -10.79 1.10 -9.84
C ARG A 76 -9.67 2.10 -10.05
N LEU A 77 -9.64 3.12 -9.21
CA LEU A 77 -8.64 4.17 -9.25
C LEU A 77 -7.70 4.01 -8.06
N ARG A 78 -6.40 4.25 -8.26
CA ARG A 78 -5.36 4.15 -7.21
C ARG A 78 -4.61 5.46 -7.09
N GLY A 79 -4.21 5.81 -5.86
CA GLY A 79 -3.26 6.90 -5.61
C GLY A 79 -3.72 8.32 -5.98
N MET A 80 -5.02 8.56 -6.15
CA MET A 80 -5.54 9.86 -6.56
C MET A 80 -6.06 10.71 -5.41
N GLY A 81 -5.89 12.03 -5.54
CA GLY A 81 -6.46 12.99 -4.61
C GLY A 81 -7.97 13.16 -4.79
N ALA A 82 -8.64 13.76 -3.82
CA ALA A 82 -10.09 13.96 -3.85
C ALA A 82 -10.59 14.74 -5.09
N ALA A 83 -9.81 15.72 -5.55
CA ALA A 83 -10.14 16.48 -6.77
C ALA A 83 -10.04 15.63 -8.04
N ASP A 84 -9.05 14.72 -8.11
CA ASP A 84 -8.91 13.80 -9.24
C ASP A 84 -10.00 12.74 -9.22
N ALA A 85 -10.35 12.23 -8.03
CA ALA A 85 -11.46 11.30 -7.87
C ALA A 85 -12.80 11.89 -8.38
N ARG A 86 -13.06 13.18 -8.13
CA ARG A 86 -14.27 13.85 -8.65
C ARG A 86 -14.27 13.96 -10.17
N ARG A 87 -13.13 14.32 -10.77
CA ARG A 87 -12.99 14.36 -12.23
C ARG A 87 -13.20 12.99 -12.89
N TRP A 88 -12.73 11.92 -12.25
CA TRP A 88 -12.99 10.58 -12.73
C TRP A 88 -14.44 10.14 -12.55
N GLN A 89 -15.12 10.57 -11.48
CA GLN A 89 -16.57 10.34 -11.35
C GLN A 89 -17.34 11.03 -12.48
N GLU A 90 -16.99 12.26 -12.83
CA GLU A 90 -17.58 12.99 -13.95
C GLU A 90 -17.27 12.31 -15.29
N ALA A 91 -16.04 11.83 -15.50
CA ALA A 91 -15.67 11.06 -16.69
C ALA A 91 -16.39 9.70 -16.78
N LEU A 92 -16.66 9.04 -15.65
CA LEU A 92 -17.51 7.85 -15.59
C LEU A 92 -18.98 8.16 -15.86
N ALA A 93 -19.47 9.36 -15.56
CA ALA A 93 -20.85 9.72 -15.87
C ALA A 93 -21.06 9.92 -17.39
N ASP A 94 -20.04 10.39 -18.11
CA ASP A 94 -20.11 10.65 -19.57
C ASP A 94 -19.45 9.55 -20.44
N HIS A 95 -19.38 8.32 -19.92
CA HIS A 95 -18.67 7.23 -20.59
C HIS A 95 -19.49 6.62 -21.76
N PRO A 96 -18.83 6.06 -22.78
CA PRO A 96 -19.46 5.73 -24.06
C PRO A 96 -20.45 4.57 -24.04
N GLN A 97 -20.48 3.74 -22.99
CA GLN A 97 -21.52 2.71 -22.82
C GLN A 97 -22.93 3.32 -22.72
N HIS A 98 -23.06 4.59 -22.32
CA HIS A 98 -24.34 5.32 -22.34
C HIS A 98 -24.79 5.73 -23.76
N ARG A 99 -23.88 5.71 -24.74
CA ARG A 99 -24.13 6.19 -26.12
C ARG A 99 -24.31 5.06 -27.13
N LEU A 100 -24.12 3.81 -26.72
CA LEU A 100 -24.32 2.65 -27.57
C LEU A 100 -25.77 2.17 -27.43
N PRO A 101 -26.64 2.38 -28.43
CA PRO A 101 -27.96 1.77 -28.45
C PRO A 101 -27.81 0.25 -28.47
N HIS A 102 -28.59 -0.43 -27.65
CA HIS A 102 -28.71 -1.88 -27.61
C HIS A 102 -29.38 -2.40 -28.88
#